data_AF-A0A764Z286-F1
#
_entry.id   AF-A0A764Z286-F1
#
_cell.length_a   1.000
_cell.length_b   1.000
_cell.length_c   1.000
_cell.angle_alpha   90.00
_cell.angle_beta   90.00
_cell.angle_gamma   90.00
#
_symmetry.space_group_name_H-M   'P 1'
#
loop_
_entity.id
_entity.type
_entity.pdbx_description
1 polymer ?
#
loop_
_entity_poly.entity_id
_entity_poly.type
_entity_poly.pdbx_seq_one_letter_code
_entity_poly.pdbx_strand_id
1 'polypeptide(L)'
;MNHIYRVIWNAATASWQAVPENTRSHTKTKSICRAVCGSLSAMAIMISAMPQLRAAEPSVSVASGNTSAYVSGNGTTIVNINAANAAGLSHNLYNRYDVNPQGLVLNNTTPDKATWATQLAGQINANFNMKKSAQVILNEVVSANRSRLAGFTEVAGGKADVVVANPYGITCSGCGFINTDRVTLTTGKPYLSSIGALEGFRVTQGDILIQGNGMNATAQQMLDLVTRSVKLDGDINARQLAITTGTNNYDYAGRKVTGTLRGTDSPPVYAVDSTALGGMYAGRIQLTATEAGVGVRMLGDAAASAKDFVLSSAGNIELQNRLSAKRDIRIAGNSPGTKSLVLADASLTSGRDTRLQAAGDTSLNGGAVVATGDLALSTAALTDNSTDSARQNNNVRSAGGALTLTTKDNAGISGTRWSSAGRWQGTFAGLTVSPGAMLTSSGTLNVSTLRGDMTMNSAVLQSRGNLQLDSAGQIRLGKKSTGHQDIQSTHGDLILHGNHGVHNEGDISADKGSISLLTDQTFTNSGTVHAGSRFTVSGLHNAVADVMDNSGRLLSGDALKVRATSLTNTASGLIQADNHSDIRAHSLNNQGTWLLSNQGGAADHITLTGTLTNGGTLQSKGNSTL
;
A
#
# COMPACT_ATOMS: atom_id res chain seq x y z
N MET A 1 -35.07 -6.29 -12.49
CA MET A 1 -35.21 -7.76 -12.54
C MET A 1 -36.12 -8.16 -11.40
N ASN A 2 -37.32 -8.68 -11.70
CA ASN A 2 -38.31 -9.10 -10.72
C ASN A 2 -37.83 -10.38 -10.03
N HIS A 3 -37.83 -10.41 -8.70
CA HIS A 3 -37.45 -11.58 -7.90
C HIS A 3 -38.58 -12.63 -7.93
N ILE A 4 -38.31 -13.83 -8.46
CA ILE A 4 -39.30 -14.91 -8.71
C ILE A 4 -39.24 -16.03 -7.64
N TYR A 5 -38.96 -15.69 -6.37
CA TYR A 5 -38.83 -16.69 -5.30
C TYR A 5 -39.27 -16.16 -3.93
N ARG A 6 -39.70 -17.09 -3.05
CA ARG A 6 -39.91 -16.84 -1.62
C ARG A 6 -38.92 -17.66 -0.79
N VAL A 7 -38.62 -17.20 0.42
CA VAL A 7 -37.72 -17.92 1.34
C VAL A 7 -38.54 -18.60 2.43
N ILE A 8 -38.32 -19.90 2.67
CA ILE A 8 -39.01 -20.69 3.71
C ILE A 8 -37.97 -21.33 4.64
N TRP A 9 -38.25 -21.35 5.94
CA TRP A 9 -37.42 -22.05 6.93
C TRP A 9 -37.60 -23.56 6.81
N ASN A 10 -36.50 -24.29 6.58
CA ASN A 10 -36.49 -25.74 6.55
C ASN A 10 -35.99 -26.28 7.90
N ALA A 11 -36.88 -26.94 8.65
CA ALA A 11 -36.56 -27.48 9.96
C ALA A 11 -35.61 -28.70 9.93
N ALA A 12 -35.55 -29.44 8.80
CA ALA A 12 -34.65 -30.59 8.67
C ALA A 12 -33.19 -30.16 8.44
N THR A 13 -32.98 -29.00 7.81
CA THR A 13 -31.64 -28.46 7.52
C THR A 13 -31.28 -27.24 8.36
N ALA A 14 -32.18 -26.80 9.24
CA ALA A 14 -32.04 -25.60 10.09
C ALA A 14 -31.55 -24.35 9.34
N SER A 15 -32.07 -24.13 8.13
CA SER A 15 -31.67 -23.01 7.26
C SER A 15 -32.83 -22.47 6.44
N TRP A 16 -32.71 -21.21 5.99
CA TRP A 16 -33.64 -20.55 5.08
C TRP A 16 -33.34 -20.97 3.64
N GLN A 17 -34.34 -21.50 2.92
CA GLN A 17 -34.20 -21.98 1.54
C GLN A 17 -35.09 -21.19 0.58
N ALA A 18 -34.54 -20.81 -0.57
CA ALA A 18 -35.30 -20.18 -1.66
C ALA A 18 -36.13 -21.24 -2.38
N VAL A 19 -37.43 -20.99 -2.54
CA VAL A 19 -38.38 -21.88 -3.22
C VAL A 19 -39.25 -21.11 -4.21
N PRO A 20 -39.81 -21.78 -5.24
CA PRO A 20 -40.78 -21.17 -6.16
C PRO A 20 -42.01 -20.62 -5.42
N GLU A 21 -42.58 -19.52 -5.92
CA GLU A 21 -43.69 -18.80 -5.27
C GLU A 21 -44.94 -19.65 -5.01
N ASN A 22 -45.17 -20.69 -5.82
CA ASN A 22 -46.30 -21.60 -5.71
C ASN A 22 -46.14 -22.69 -4.63
N THR A 23 -45.02 -22.72 -3.90
CA THR A 23 -44.77 -23.71 -2.83
C THR A 23 -45.64 -23.39 -1.61
N ARG A 24 -46.57 -24.31 -1.26
CA ARG A 24 -47.44 -24.17 -0.08
C ARG A 24 -46.74 -24.65 1.19
N SER A 25 -46.69 -23.82 2.23
CA SER A 25 -46.15 -24.21 3.54
C SER A 25 -47.18 -25.05 4.31
N HIS A 26 -46.81 -26.28 4.69
CA HIS A 26 -47.63 -27.12 5.58
C HIS A 26 -47.14 -27.01 7.03
N THR A 27 -47.92 -26.37 7.88
CA THR A 27 -47.79 -26.47 9.36
C THR A 27 -48.61 -27.66 9.86
N LYS A 28 -47.99 -28.63 10.54
CA LYS A 28 -48.71 -29.71 11.22
C LYS A 28 -49.45 -29.16 12.46
N THR A 29 -50.76 -29.34 12.47
CA THR A 29 -51.68 -28.98 13.55
C THR A 29 -51.52 -29.95 14.74
N LYS A 30 -51.59 -29.39 15.96
CA LYS A 30 -51.60 -30.14 17.24
C LYS A 30 -52.89 -30.94 17.38
N SER A 31 -52.81 -32.20 17.81
CA SER A 31 -53.95 -32.90 18.42
C SER A 31 -53.69 -33.12 19.91
N ILE A 32 -54.73 -32.85 20.69
CA ILE A 32 -54.83 -33.07 22.13
C ILE A 32 -55.55 -34.41 22.30
N CYS A 33 -55.04 -35.31 23.14
CA CYS A 33 -55.80 -36.46 23.63
C CYS A 33 -55.58 -36.61 25.14
N ARG A 34 -56.70 -36.61 25.88
CA ARG A 34 -56.78 -36.81 27.34
C ARG A 34 -57.22 -38.26 27.63
N ALA A 35 -56.50 -38.85 28.58
CA ALA A 35 -56.65 -40.07 29.37
C ALA A 35 -57.98 -40.86 29.41
N VAL A 36 -57.87 -42.20 29.54
CA VAL A 36 -58.56 -43.04 30.56
C VAL A 36 -57.69 -44.27 30.93
N CYS A 37 -57.74 -44.62 32.23
CA CYS A 37 -57.12 -45.70 33.02
C CYS A 37 -57.28 -47.16 32.55
N GLY A 38 -56.36 -48.03 33.02
CA GLY A 38 -56.54 -49.48 33.09
C GLY A 38 -55.28 -50.28 33.48
N SER A 39 -55.06 -50.43 34.79
CA SER A 39 -54.03 -51.17 35.57
C SER A 39 -53.49 -52.53 35.07
N LEU A 40 -52.19 -52.82 35.32
CA LEU A 40 -51.69 -53.98 36.11
C LEU A 40 -50.14 -53.99 36.28
N SER A 41 -49.71 -53.77 37.53
CA SER A 41 -48.63 -54.42 38.30
C SER A 41 -47.15 -54.56 37.82
N ALA A 42 -46.28 -53.90 38.61
CA ALA A 42 -45.05 -54.41 39.25
C ALA A 42 -43.65 -54.31 38.56
N MET A 43 -42.96 -53.20 38.86
CA MET A 43 -41.70 -53.14 39.66
C MET A 43 -40.36 -53.57 39.02
N ALA A 44 -39.60 -52.59 38.49
CA ALA A 44 -38.12 -52.57 38.54
C ALA A 44 -37.54 -51.16 38.25
N ILE A 45 -36.94 -50.54 39.28
CA ILE A 45 -35.83 -49.57 39.25
C ILE A 45 -35.95 -48.36 38.28
N MET A 46 -36.63 -47.31 38.72
CA MET A 46 -36.44 -45.94 38.19
C MET A 46 -35.34 -45.25 39.00
N ILE A 47 -34.07 -45.38 38.59
CA ILE A 47 -33.06 -44.39 38.94
C ILE A 47 -33.41 -43.14 38.13
N SER A 48 -33.95 -42.14 38.81
CA SER A 48 -34.10 -40.79 38.29
C SER A 48 -32.74 -40.30 37.81
N ALA A 49 -32.56 -40.26 36.48
CA ALA A 49 -31.54 -39.43 35.86
C ALA A 49 -31.93 -37.96 36.11
N MET A 50 -31.63 -37.46 37.30
CA MET A 50 -31.60 -36.03 37.56
C MET A 50 -30.61 -35.44 36.53
N PRO A 51 -31.01 -34.49 35.68
CA PRO A 51 -30.04 -33.74 34.90
C PRO A 51 -29.16 -33.02 35.90
N GLN A 52 -27.91 -33.48 36.05
CA GLN A 52 -26.94 -32.76 36.85
C GLN A 52 -26.80 -31.37 36.22
N LEU A 53 -27.27 -30.33 36.92
CA LEU A 53 -26.88 -28.97 36.63
C LEU A 53 -25.35 -28.94 36.75
N ARG A 54 -24.66 -29.04 35.61
CA ARG A 54 -23.22 -28.83 35.57
C ARG A 54 -22.99 -27.40 36.03
N ALA A 55 -22.32 -27.25 37.17
CA ALA A 55 -21.84 -25.95 37.61
C ALA A 55 -21.03 -25.34 36.47
N ALA A 56 -21.33 -24.09 36.11
CA ALA A 56 -20.57 -23.39 35.10
C ALA A 56 -19.12 -23.25 35.60
N GLU A 57 -18.17 -23.81 34.86
CA GLU A 57 -16.75 -23.67 35.18
C GLU A 57 -16.20 -22.34 34.66
N PRO A 58 -15.25 -21.71 35.38
CA PRO A 58 -14.54 -20.54 34.88
C PRO A 58 -13.90 -20.80 33.50
N SER A 59 -13.91 -19.80 32.64
CA SER A 59 -13.24 -19.86 31.33
C SER A 59 -11.72 -19.89 31.43
N VAL A 60 -11.16 -19.71 32.64
CA VAL A 60 -9.74 -19.77 32.93
C VAL A 60 -9.40 -20.93 33.87
N SER A 61 -8.17 -21.44 33.78
CA SER A 61 -7.58 -22.39 34.73
C SER A 61 -6.27 -21.80 35.23
N VAL A 62 -6.20 -21.48 36.52
CA VAL A 62 -5.03 -20.87 37.16
C VAL A 62 -3.91 -21.91 37.30
N ALA A 63 -2.68 -21.52 36.99
CA ALA A 63 -1.50 -22.38 37.13
C ALA A 63 -0.84 -22.25 38.51
N SER A 64 -0.66 -21.03 39.03
CA SER A 64 -0.02 -20.79 40.32
C SER A 64 -0.28 -19.37 40.85
N GLY A 65 0.18 -19.10 42.07
CA GLY A 65 0.02 -17.81 42.76
C GLY A 65 -1.32 -17.69 43.49
N ASN A 66 -1.64 -16.46 43.92
CA ASN A 66 -2.89 -16.18 44.63
C ASN A 66 -4.05 -15.86 43.69
N THR A 67 -3.84 -15.89 42.37
CA THR A 67 -4.91 -15.69 41.39
C THR A 67 -6.00 -16.74 41.62
N SER A 68 -7.25 -16.33 41.63
CA SER A 68 -8.40 -17.24 41.71
C SER A 68 -9.48 -16.81 40.73
N ALA A 69 -10.34 -17.75 40.33
CA ALA A 69 -11.42 -17.47 39.41
C ALA A 69 -12.71 -18.17 39.83
N TYR A 70 -13.84 -17.52 39.59
CA TYR A 70 -15.17 -18.05 39.83
C TYR A 70 -16.15 -17.52 38.77
N VAL A 71 -17.35 -18.07 38.70
CA VAL A 71 -18.39 -17.65 37.75
C VAL A 71 -19.47 -16.89 38.50
N SER A 72 -19.85 -15.72 38.00
CA SER A 72 -20.97 -14.93 38.54
C SER A 72 -22.32 -15.57 38.18
N GLY A 73 -23.41 -15.10 38.81
CA GLY A 73 -24.76 -15.61 38.54
C GLY A 73 -25.23 -15.45 37.08
N ASN A 74 -24.64 -14.54 36.30
CA ASN A 74 -24.95 -14.36 34.88
C ASN A 74 -23.99 -15.10 33.92
N GLY A 75 -23.10 -15.94 34.44
CA GLY A 75 -22.18 -16.77 33.64
C GLY A 75 -20.85 -16.10 33.27
N THR A 76 -20.62 -14.86 33.69
CA THR A 76 -19.35 -14.15 33.47
C THR A 76 -18.26 -14.73 34.38
N THR A 77 -17.07 -14.98 33.83
CA THR A 77 -15.93 -15.40 34.66
C THR A 77 -15.34 -14.18 35.37
N ILE A 78 -15.17 -14.25 36.69
CA ILE A 78 -14.50 -13.24 37.49
C ILE A 78 -13.15 -13.82 37.93
N VAL A 79 -12.08 -13.08 37.66
CA VAL A 79 -10.72 -13.40 38.06
C VAL A 79 -10.29 -12.42 39.15
N ASN A 80 -10.13 -12.93 40.36
CA ASN A 80 -9.39 -12.22 41.40
C ASN A 80 -7.91 -12.30 41.06
N ILE A 81 -7.40 -11.23 40.46
CA ILE A 81 -6.00 -11.15 40.04
C ILE A 81 -5.06 -11.20 41.26
N ASN A 82 -3.81 -11.56 41.02
CA ASN A 82 -2.76 -11.60 42.02
C ASN A 82 -2.43 -10.19 42.53
N ALA A 83 -1.84 -10.09 43.71
CA ALA A 83 -1.38 -8.83 44.28
C ALA A 83 -0.43 -8.11 43.31
N ALA A 84 -0.60 -6.79 43.15
CA ALA A 84 0.36 -5.98 42.41
C ALA A 84 1.71 -5.92 43.17
N ASN A 85 2.82 -6.09 42.45
CA ASN A 85 4.15 -5.92 43.01
C ASN A 85 4.50 -4.43 43.20
N ALA A 86 5.70 -4.14 43.70
CA ALA A 86 6.17 -2.77 43.95
C ALA A 86 6.22 -1.90 42.67
N ALA A 87 6.37 -2.51 41.50
CA ALA A 87 6.33 -1.84 40.20
C ALA A 87 4.90 -1.68 39.62
N GLY A 88 3.86 -2.09 40.36
CA GLY A 88 2.47 -1.98 39.94
C GLY A 88 1.99 -3.09 38.99
N LEU A 89 2.78 -4.14 38.78
CA LEU A 89 2.41 -5.28 37.94
C LEU A 89 1.68 -6.35 38.75
N SER A 90 0.48 -6.74 38.32
CA SER A 90 -0.16 -8.00 38.74
C SER A 90 0.13 -9.07 37.70
N HIS A 91 0.92 -10.08 38.09
CA HIS A 91 1.29 -11.20 37.22
C HIS A 91 0.46 -12.44 37.57
N ASN A 92 -0.32 -12.90 36.60
CA ASN A 92 -1.28 -13.99 36.71
C ASN A 92 -0.91 -15.11 35.74
N LEU A 93 -0.73 -16.31 36.27
CA LEU A 93 -0.27 -17.48 35.52
C LEU A 93 -1.42 -18.47 35.32
N TYR A 94 -1.60 -18.93 34.09
CA TYR A 94 -2.71 -19.78 33.69
C TYR A 94 -2.26 -21.03 32.93
N ASN A 95 -2.95 -22.14 33.15
CA ASN A 95 -2.92 -23.29 32.24
C ASN A 95 -3.85 -23.04 31.06
N ARG A 96 -4.99 -22.38 31.27
CA ARG A 96 -5.94 -21.99 30.21
C ARG A 96 -6.43 -20.57 30.48
N TYR A 97 -6.46 -19.72 29.46
CA TYR A 97 -7.04 -18.38 29.55
C TYR A 97 -7.94 -18.14 28.35
N ASP A 98 -9.24 -18.37 28.52
CA ASP A 98 -10.27 -18.07 27.52
C ASP A 98 -11.22 -16.98 28.04
N VAL A 99 -11.88 -16.30 27.11
CA VAL A 99 -12.98 -15.37 27.40
C VAL A 99 -14.19 -15.87 26.63
N ASN A 100 -15.23 -16.26 27.36
CA ASN A 100 -16.49 -16.70 26.76
C ASN A 100 -17.29 -15.50 26.21
N PRO A 101 -18.35 -15.73 25.42
CA PRO A 101 -19.22 -14.64 24.94
C PRO A 101 -19.85 -13.78 26.05
N GLN A 102 -20.07 -14.35 27.24
CA GLN A 102 -20.54 -13.64 28.43
C GLN A 102 -19.48 -12.66 28.99
N GLY A 103 -18.22 -12.81 28.59
CA GLY A 103 -17.11 -11.96 29.01
C GLY A 103 -16.33 -12.49 30.21
N LEU A 104 -15.33 -11.71 30.61
CA LEU A 104 -14.46 -11.95 31.75
C LEU A 104 -14.18 -10.64 32.49
N VAL A 105 -14.18 -10.68 33.82
CA VAL A 105 -13.82 -9.54 34.67
C VAL A 105 -12.49 -9.82 35.37
N LEU A 106 -11.51 -8.94 35.17
CA LEU A 106 -10.28 -8.85 35.94
C LEU A 106 -10.55 -7.96 37.16
N ASN A 107 -10.64 -8.57 38.34
CA ASN A 107 -11.00 -7.88 39.58
C ASN A 107 -9.79 -7.11 40.16
N ASN A 108 -9.57 -5.89 39.70
CA ASN A 108 -8.49 -4.99 40.15
C ASN A 108 -8.92 -4.05 41.30
N THR A 109 -9.93 -4.46 42.06
CA THR A 109 -10.48 -3.70 43.19
C THR A 109 -9.67 -3.91 44.46
N THR A 110 -9.89 -3.05 45.46
CA THR A 110 -9.29 -3.17 46.80
C THR A 110 -10.37 -3.42 47.87
N PRO A 111 -10.00 -3.96 49.05
CA PRO A 111 -10.92 -4.18 50.17
C PRO A 111 -11.41 -2.92 50.90
N ASP A 112 -11.14 -1.72 50.39
CA ASP A 112 -11.66 -0.44 50.92
C ASP A 112 -13.19 -0.35 50.79
N LYS A 113 -13.78 -1.11 49.85
CA LYS A 113 -15.21 -1.32 49.72
C LYS A 113 -15.48 -2.82 49.63
N ALA A 114 -16.54 -3.30 50.27
CA ALA A 114 -16.87 -4.72 50.25
C ALA A 114 -17.30 -5.22 48.85
N THR A 115 -18.05 -4.39 48.11
CA THR A 115 -18.56 -4.74 46.77
C THR A 115 -18.32 -3.63 45.75
N TRP A 116 -18.20 -4.03 44.49
CA TRP A 116 -17.92 -3.17 43.36
C TRP A 116 -18.84 -3.50 42.19
N ALA A 117 -19.34 -2.48 41.50
CA ALA A 117 -20.14 -2.67 40.29
C ALA A 117 -19.24 -2.88 39.06
N THR A 118 -19.67 -3.76 38.18
CA THR A 118 -19.05 -4.08 36.88
C THR A 118 -20.11 -4.07 35.79
N GLN A 119 -19.70 -3.83 34.56
CA GLN A 119 -20.58 -3.83 33.39
C GLN A 119 -20.95 -5.26 32.98
N LEU A 120 -20.02 -6.21 33.09
CA LEU A 120 -20.21 -7.58 32.63
C LEU A 120 -20.85 -8.48 33.69
N ALA A 121 -20.43 -8.39 34.96
CA ALA A 121 -20.84 -9.34 36.01
C ALA A 121 -21.80 -8.78 37.06
N GLY A 122 -22.19 -7.50 36.96
CA GLY A 122 -22.97 -6.81 38.00
C GLY A 122 -22.13 -6.53 39.24
N GLN A 123 -22.68 -6.75 40.44
CA GLN A 123 -21.95 -6.56 41.70
C GLN A 123 -21.00 -7.74 41.96
N ILE A 124 -19.73 -7.43 42.23
CA ILE A 124 -18.71 -8.40 42.63
C ILE A 124 -18.14 -8.03 44.00
N ASN A 125 -17.58 -9.01 44.72
CA ASN A 125 -16.85 -8.73 45.95
C ASN A 125 -15.48 -8.13 45.64
N ALA A 126 -14.91 -7.39 46.58
CA ALA A 126 -13.55 -6.89 46.46
C ALA A 126 -12.53 -8.03 46.30
N ASN A 127 -11.44 -7.74 45.59
CA ASN A 127 -10.32 -8.65 45.50
C ASN A 127 -9.45 -8.57 46.76
N PHE A 128 -9.56 -9.56 47.64
CA PHE A 128 -8.80 -9.63 48.89
C PHE A 128 -7.31 -9.93 48.70
N ASN A 129 -6.85 -10.24 47.48
CA ASN A 129 -5.42 -10.31 47.18
C ASN A 129 -4.77 -8.91 47.14
N MET A 130 -5.56 -7.85 46.95
CA MET A 130 -5.06 -6.52 46.57
C MET A 130 -4.95 -5.59 47.77
N LYS A 131 -3.77 -4.98 47.96
CA LYS A 131 -3.59 -3.82 48.86
C LYS A 131 -3.72 -2.49 48.11
N LYS A 132 -3.41 -2.49 46.82
CA LYS A 132 -3.49 -1.37 45.88
C LYS A 132 -3.79 -1.94 44.50
N SER A 133 -4.61 -1.25 43.70
CA SER A 133 -4.86 -1.63 42.31
C SER A 133 -3.56 -1.69 41.48
N ALA A 134 -3.48 -2.69 40.61
CA ALA A 134 -2.42 -2.83 39.62
C ALA A 134 -2.53 -1.74 38.55
N GLN A 135 -1.39 -1.37 37.98
CA GLN A 135 -1.27 -0.51 36.80
C GLN A 135 -1.16 -1.32 35.52
N VAL A 136 -0.59 -2.52 35.60
CA VAL A 136 -0.50 -3.50 34.50
C VAL A 136 -0.99 -4.85 35.01
N ILE A 137 -1.88 -5.48 34.26
CA ILE A 137 -2.38 -6.83 34.53
C ILE A 137 -1.85 -7.74 33.42
N LEU A 138 -0.88 -8.59 33.76
CA LEU A 138 -0.31 -9.58 32.87
C LEU A 138 -1.00 -10.93 33.09
N ASN A 139 -1.65 -11.43 32.04
CA ASN A 139 -2.25 -12.75 31.98
C ASN A 139 -1.39 -13.64 31.09
N GLU A 140 -0.58 -14.50 31.69
CA GLU A 140 0.36 -15.37 30.99
C GLU A 140 -0.10 -16.82 31.01
N VAL A 141 -0.18 -17.44 29.84
CA VAL A 141 -0.47 -18.87 29.71
C VAL A 141 0.83 -19.66 29.62
N VAL A 142 1.03 -20.60 30.55
CA VAL A 142 2.27 -21.38 30.70
C VAL A 142 2.13 -22.84 30.26
N SER A 143 0.96 -23.26 29.82
CA SER A 143 0.71 -24.60 29.27
C SER A 143 0.34 -24.53 27.79
N ALA A 144 0.47 -25.65 27.07
CA ALA A 144 0.29 -25.75 25.61
C ALA A 144 -1.17 -25.63 25.13
N ASN A 145 -1.91 -24.64 25.62
CA ASN A 145 -3.29 -24.35 25.28
C ASN A 145 -3.37 -22.95 24.65
N ARG A 146 -3.91 -22.87 23.43
CA ARG A 146 -4.26 -21.58 22.79
C ARG A 146 -5.37 -20.86 23.59
N SER A 147 -5.30 -19.54 23.63
CA SER A 147 -6.36 -18.70 24.18
C SER A 147 -7.43 -18.40 23.14
N ARG A 148 -8.72 -18.53 23.51
CA ARG A 148 -9.87 -18.10 22.71
C ARG A 148 -10.60 -16.96 23.41
N LEU A 149 -10.58 -15.78 22.79
CA LEU A 149 -11.21 -14.56 23.28
C LEU A 149 -12.47 -14.27 22.46
N ALA A 150 -13.62 -14.66 22.97
CA ALA A 150 -14.92 -14.58 22.28
C ALA A 150 -15.89 -13.53 22.87
N GLY A 151 -15.41 -12.68 23.78
CA GLY A 151 -16.20 -11.64 24.43
C GLY A 151 -15.34 -10.55 25.04
N PHE A 152 -15.95 -9.65 25.80
CA PHE A 152 -15.26 -8.51 26.41
C PHE A 152 -14.51 -8.91 27.68
N THR A 153 -13.33 -8.31 27.89
CA THR A 153 -12.60 -8.33 29.16
C THR A 153 -12.73 -6.98 29.86
N GLU A 154 -13.25 -6.97 31.09
CA GLU A 154 -13.42 -5.77 31.90
C GLU A 154 -12.40 -5.72 33.04
N VAL A 155 -11.77 -4.56 33.27
CA VAL A 155 -11.02 -4.31 34.50
C VAL A 155 -11.94 -3.66 35.53
N ALA A 156 -12.26 -4.36 36.61
CA ALA A 156 -13.06 -3.81 37.69
C ALA A 156 -12.20 -2.97 38.66
N GLY A 157 -12.72 -1.82 39.11
CA GLY A 157 -11.99 -0.94 40.03
C GLY A 157 -11.01 -0.02 39.30
N GLY A 158 -9.76 0.04 39.79
CA GLY A 158 -8.72 0.89 39.21
C GLY A 158 -8.41 0.51 37.76
N LYS A 159 -8.32 1.51 36.88
CA LYS A 159 -7.92 1.31 35.47
C LYS A 159 -6.49 0.75 35.40
N ALA A 160 -6.26 -0.23 34.53
CA ALA A 160 -4.95 -0.83 34.29
C ALA A 160 -4.76 -1.19 32.81
N ASP A 161 -3.52 -1.30 32.36
CA ASP A 161 -3.17 -1.92 31.07
C ASP A 161 -3.41 -3.43 31.15
N VAL A 162 -3.92 -4.01 30.06
CA VAL A 162 -4.21 -5.46 29.99
C VAL A 162 -3.28 -6.11 28.97
N VAL A 163 -2.54 -7.13 29.43
CA VAL A 163 -1.68 -7.97 28.58
C VAL A 163 -2.19 -9.41 28.63
N VAL A 164 -2.35 -10.03 27.46
CA VAL A 164 -2.58 -11.46 27.31
C VAL A 164 -1.41 -12.05 26.54
N ALA A 165 -0.59 -12.85 27.23
CA ALA A 165 0.61 -13.48 26.69
C ALA A 165 0.41 -14.99 26.58
N ASN A 166 0.39 -15.52 25.35
CA ASN A 166 0.24 -16.94 25.11
C ASN A 166 1.09 -17.40 23.91
N PRO A 167 2.26 -18.01 24.14
CA PRO A 167 3.14 -18.52 23.09
C PRO A 167 2.56 -19.62 22.20
N TYR A 168 1.42 -20.20 22.56
CA TYR A 168 0.73 -21.24 21.78
C TYR A 168 -0.37 -20.67 20.87
N GLY A 169 -0.52 -19.35 20.88
CA GLY A 169 -1.40 -18.60 20.01
C GLY A 169 -2.62 -18.01 20.73
N ILE A 170 -3.24 -17.04 20.06
CA ILE A 170 -4.43 -16.33 20.55
C ILE A 170 -5.42 -16.24 19.39
N THR A 171 -6.68 -16.58 19.63
CA THR A 171 -7.79 -16.32 18.70
C THR A 171 -8.74 -15.32 19.30
N CYS A 172 -9.01 -14.21 18.59
CA CYS A 172 -10.04 -13.24 18.92
C CYS A 172 -11.21 -13.37 17.93
N SER A 173 -12.42 -13.51 18.47
CA SER A 173 -13.65 -13.56 17.69
C SER A 173 -14.76 -12.79 18.42
N GLY A 174 -14.81 -11.48 18.20
CA GLY A 174 -15.69 -10.56 18.95
C GLY A 174 -15.10 -10.11 20.28
N CYS A 175 -13.77 -10.12 20.43
CA CYS A 175 -13.13 -9.66 21.66
C CYS A 175 -13.12 -8.13 21.76
N GLY A 176 -13.17 -7.62 22.99
CA GLY A 176 -13.07 -6.20 23.29
C GLY A 176 -12.70 -5.97 24.75
N PHE A 177 -12.49 -4.70 25.13
CA PHE A 177 -11.97 -4.38 26.45
C PHE A 177 -12.66 -3.18 27.09
N ILE A 178 -12.88 -3.25 28.40
CA ILE A 178 -13.57 -2.24 29.20
C ILE A 178 -12.64 -1.77 30.33
N ASN A 179 -12.61 -0.47 30.56
CA ASN A 179 -11.83 0.19 31.61
C ASN A 179 -10.31 -0.10 31.52
N THR A 180 -9.75 -0.02 30.31
CA THR A 180 -8.31 -0.10 30.05
C THR A 180 -7.95 0.84 28.89
N ASP A 181 -6.83 1.53 28.99
CA ASP A 181 -6.35 2.45 27.95
C ASP A 181 -5.42 1.75 26.94
N ARG A 182 -4.73 0.67 27.36
CA ARG A 182 -3.83 -0.09 26.50
C ARG A 182 -4.08 -1.59 26.63
N VAL A 183 -4.14 -2.24 25.47
CA VAL A 183 -4.22 -3.69 25.35
C VAL A 183 -3.04 -4.21 24.55
N THR A 184 -2.41 -5.27 25.04
CA THR A 184 -1.40 -6.03 24.29
C THR A 184 -1.79 -7.50 24.22
N LEU A 185 -1.97 -8.01 23.00
CA LEU A 185 -2.08 -9.44 22.75
C LEU A 185 -0.74 -9.93 22.18
N THR A 186 -0.14 -10.94 22.80
CA THR A 186 1.19 -11.39 22.39
C THR A 186 1.37 -12.89 22.47
N THR A 187 2.16 -13.44 21.54
CA THR A 187 2.68 -14.82 21.62
C THR A 187 4.10 -14.87 22.17
N GLY A 188 4.64 -13.73 22.62
CA GLY A 188 5.94 -13.68 23.25
C GLY A 188 5.88 -14.05 24.73
N LYS A 189 6.93 -14.69 25.23
CA LYS A 189 7.11 -14.90 26.67
C LYS A 189 7.51 -13.58 27.33
N PRO A 190 6.79 -13.12 28.37
CA PRO A 190 7.13 -11.89 29.07
C PRO A 190 8.49 -12.02 29.79
N TYR A 191 9.20 -10.91 29.92
CA TYR A 191 10.33 -10.80 30.83
C TYR A 191 10.25 -9.51 31.63
N LEU A 192 10.72 -9.59 32.88
CA LEU A 192 10.59 -8.53 33.88
C LEU A 192 11.95 -7.91 34.19
N SER A 193 11.94 -6.65 34.61
CA SER A 193 13.11 -5.96 35.13
C SER A 193 13.52 -6.51 36.50
N SER A 194 14.68 -6.09 36.99
CA SER A 194 15.16 -6.40 38.34
C SER A 194 14.23 -5.93 39.46
N ILE A 195 13.39 -4.91 39.22
CA ILE A 195 12.38 -4.42 40.16
C ILE A 195 10.99 -5.04 39.94
N GLY A 196 10.87 -6.00 39.01
CA GLY A 196 9.64 -6.71 38.70
C GLY A 196 8.67 -5.97 37.76
N ALA A 197 9.10 -4.89 37.10
CA ALA A 197 8.28 -4.22 36.09
C ALA A 197 8.26 -5.05 34.78
N LEU A 198 7.16 -5.00 34.02
CA LEU A 198 7.11 -5.63 32.69
C LEU A 198 8.00 -4.85 31.71
N GLU A 199 9.09 -5.47 31.25
CA GLU A 199 10.00 -4.84 30.28
C GLU A 199 9.60 -5.16 28.84
N GLY A 200 9.19 -6.39 28.56
CA GLY A 200 8.99 -6.79 27.17
C GLY A 200 8.62 -8.24 26.97
N PHE A 201 8.69 -8.66 25.71
CA PHE A 201 8.35 -10.02 25.28
C PHE A 201 9.42 -10.61 24.37
N ARG A 202 9.65 -11.92 24.52
CA ARG A 202 10.46 -12.74 23.61
C ARG A 202 9.55 -13.55 22.71
N VAL A 203 9.42 -13.14 21.46
CA VAL A 203 8.57 -13.78 20.45
C VAL A 203 9.40 -14.78 19.66
N THR A 204 9.10 -16.08 19.81
CA THR A 204 9.79 -17.15 19.06
C THR A 204 8.86 -18.03 18.25
N GLN A 205 7.54 -17.97 18.49
CA GLN A 205 6.54 -18.83 17.87
C GLN A 205 5.12 -18.26 18.03
N GLY A 206 4.16 -18.97 17.45
CA GLY A 206 2.73 -18.74 17.66
C GLY A 206 2.16 -17.60 16.82
N ASP A 207 0.86 -17.68 16.61
CA ASP A 207 0.09 -16.77 15.77
C ASP A 207 -1.08 -16.13 16.55
N ILE A 208 -1.50 -14.97 16.06
CA ILE A 208 -2.77 -14.35 16.45
C ILE A 208 -3.77 -14.49 15.30
N LEU A 209 -4.97 -15.00 15.59
CA LEU A 209 -6.06 -15.10 14.64
C LEU A 209 -7.15 -14.11 15.03
N ILE A 210 -7.50 -13.21 14.12
CA ILE A 210 -8.69 -12.35 14.24
C ILE A 210 -9.73 -12.90 13.29
N GLN A 211 -10.89 -13.30 13.79
CA GLN A 211 -11.91 -14.04 13.01
C GLN A 211 -13.32 -13.59 13.39
N GLY A 212 -14.31 -13.97 12.57
CA GLY A 212 -15.73 -13.75 12.88
C GLY A 212 -16.05 -12.27 13.12
N ASN A 213 -16.57 -11.95 14.31
CA ASN A 213 -16.92 -10.57 14.68
C ASN A 213 -15.70 -9.64 14.92
N GLY A 214 -14.48 -10.12 14.66
CA GLY A 214 -13.28 -9.32 14.70
C GLY A 214 -12.89 -8.87 16.12
N MET A 215 -12.27 -7.69 16.22
CA MET A 215 -11.78 -7.09 17.45
C MET A 215 -12.26 -5.65 17.58
N ASN A 216 -12.86 -5.30 18.72
CA ASN A 216 -13.24 -3.93 19.05
C ASN A 216 -12.34 -3.38 20.17
N ALA A 217 -11.42 -2.50 19.78
CA ALA A 217 -10.53 -1.75 20.65
C ALA A 217 -10.71 -0.23 20.50
N THR A 218 -11.91 0.23 20.12
CA THR A 218 -12.21 1.66 19.88
C THR A 218 -12.23 2.51 21.16
N ALA A 219 -12.45 1.87 22.32
CA ALA A 219 -12.39 2.50 23.63
C ALA A 219 -10.93 2.67 24.13
N GLN A 220 -10.00 1.87 23.64
CA GLN A 220 -8.59 1.89 24.04
C GLN A 220 -7.82 2.98 23.28
N GLN A 221 -6.87 3.62 23.95
CA GLN A 221 -5.94 4.55 23.30
C GLN A 221 -4.92 3.81 22.44
N MET A 222 -4.53 2.59 22.84
CA MET A 222 -3.51 1.80 22.16
C MET A 222 -3.88 0.31 22.13
N LEU A 223 -3.73 -0.29 20.95
CA LEU A 223 -3.77 -1.73 20.73
C LEU A 223 -2.45 -2.17 20.11
N ASP A 224 -1.76 -3.10 20.78
CA ASP A 224 -0.54 -3.74 20.29
C ASP A 224 -0.79 -5.25 20.07
N LEU A 225 -0.52 -5.74 18.86
CA LEU A 225 -0.44 -7.17 18.54
C LEU A 225 1.04 -7.53 18.34
N VAL A 226 1.61 -8.37 19.18
CA VAL A 226 3.04 -8.69 19.19
C VAL A 226 3.23 -10.20 19.10
N THR A 227 3.45 -10.72 17.89
CA THR A 227 3.30 -12.16 17.61
C THR A 227 4.31 -12.62 16.57
N ARG A 228 4.51 -13.93 16.33
CA ARG A 228 5.35 -14.35 15.20
C ARG A 228 4.63 -14.09 13.88
N SER A 229 3.34 -14.43 13.80
CA SER A 229 2.47 -14.08 12.66
C SER A 229 1.06 -13.71 13.11
N VAL A 230 0.32 -13.04 12.23
CA VAL A 230 -1.10 -12.72 12.42
C VAL A 230 -1.89 -13.03 11.17
N LYS A 231 -3.09 -13.62 11.34
CA LYS A 231 -4.09 -13.76 10.29
C LYS A 231 -5.33 -12.95 10.63
N LEU A 232 -5.78 -12.13 9.68
CA LEU A 232 -6.94 -11.27 9.79
C LEU A 232 -8.04 -11.78 8.86
N ASP A 233 -9.06 -12.37 9.45
CA ASP A 233 -10.28 -12.88 8.80
C ASP A 233 -11.54 -12.29 9.47
N GLY A 234 -11.36 -11.10 10.06
CA GLY A 234 -12.37 -10.27 10.69
C GLY A 234 -11.76 -8.91 11.00
N ASP A 235 -12.60 -7.90 11.16
CA ASP A 235 -12.14 -6.50 11.27
C ASP A 235 -11.48 -6.19 12.62
N ILE A 236 -10.42 -5.37 12.60
CA ILE A 236 -9.90 -4.69 13.79
C ILE A 236 -10.36 -3.24 13.76
N ASN A 237 -11.02 -2.80 14.83
CA ASN A 237 -11.40 -1.41 15.06
C ASN A 237 -10.66 -0.85 16.26
N ALA A 238 -9.85 0.20 16.09
CA ALA A 238 -9.01 0.75 17.18
C ALA A 238 -8.79 2.27 17.08
N ARG A 239 -8.23 2.90 18.12
CA ARG A 239 -7.72 4.29 17.98
C ARG A 239 -6.30 4.32 17.41
N GLN A 240 -5.41 3.51 17.98
CA GLN A 240 -4.06 3.29 17.46
C GLN A 240 -3.79 1.79 17.43
N LEU A 241 -3.47 1.27 16.25
CA LEU A 241 -3.11 -0.12 16.04
C LEU A 241 -1.62 -0.22 15.71
N ALA A 242 -0.91 -1.06 16.45
CA ALA A 242 0.43 -1.52 16.09
C ALA A 242 0.44 -3.04 16.01
N ILE A 243 0.92 -3.60 14.91
CA ILE A 243 1.15 -5.03 14.74
C ILE A 243 2.65 -5.21 14.49
N THR A 244 3.31 -5.96 15.37
CA THR A 244 4.72 -6.33 15.25
C THR A 244 4.82 -7.84 15.10
N THR A 245 5.44 -8.27 14.00
CA THR A 245 5.53 -9.68 13.60
C THR A 245 6.96 -10.14 13.34
N GLY A 246 7.17 -11.45 13.42
CA GLY A 246 8.46 -12.13 13.33
C GLY A 246 9.02 -12.56 14.69
N THR A 247 10.25 -13.03 14.69
CA THR A 247 10.94 -13.55 15.89
C THR A 247 11.82 -12.48 16.52
N ASN A 248 11.38 -11.92 17.65
CA ASN A 248 11.94 -10.67 18.19
C ASN A 248 11.98 -10.59 19.71
N ASN A 249 12.91 -9.77 20.21
CA ASN A 249 12.76 -9.07 21.48
C ASN A 249 11.96 -7.79 21.25
N TYR A 250 10.88 -7.63 21.99
CA TYR A 250 9.99 -6.47 21.94
C TYR A 250 10.00 -5.74 23.26
N ASP A 251 10.31 -4.44 23.24
CA ASP A 251 10.24 -3.54 24.39
C ASP A 251 8.81 -3.03 24.58
N TYR A 252 8.22 -3.36 25.73
CA TYR A 252 6.83 -3.03 26.06
C TYR A 252 6.63 -1.53 26.24
N ALA A 253 7.57 -0.82 26.87
CA ALA A 253 7.41 0.60 27.15
C ALA A 253 7.65 1.44 25.89
N GLY A 254 8.73 1.16 25.16
CA GLY A 254 9.08 1.88 23.93
C GLY A 254 8.31 1.44 22.68
N ARG A 255 7.51 0.37 22.76
CA ARG A 255 6.69 -0.19 21.66
C ARG A 255 7.51 -0.48 20.40
N LYS A 256 8.67 -1.09 20.56
CA LYS A 256 9.64 -1.29 19.47
C LYS A 256 10.37 -2.61 19.59
N VAL A 257 10.85 -3.10 18.45
CA VAL A 257 11.77 -4.23 18.38
C VAL A 257 13.17 -3.78 18.82
N THR A 258 13.80 -4.56 19.69
CA THR A 258 15.15 -4.28 20.24
C THR A 258 16.19 -5.31 19.82
N GLY A 259 15.76 -6.42 19.21
CA GLY A 259 16.64 -7.43 18.65
C GLY A 259 15.85 -8.57 18.03
N THR A 260 16.51 -9.38 17.20
CA THR A 260 15.93 -10.58 16.60
C THR A 260 16.20 -11.82 17.44
N LEU A 261 15.35 -12.83 17.31
CA LEU A 261 15.47 -14.13 17.98
C LEU A 261 15.44 -15.26 16.94
N ARG A 262 15.72 -16.49 17.39
CA ARG A 262 15.51 -17.69 16.57
C ARG A 262 14.10 -18.24 16.80
N GLY A 263 13.42 -18.58 15.72
CA GLY A 263 12.13 -19.26 15.78
C GLY A 263 12.23 -20.67 16.34
N THR A 264 11.17 -21.14 17.00
CA THR A 264 11.06 -22.50 17.57
C THR A 264 10.11 -23.42 16.80
N ASP A 265 9.29 -22.88 15.90
CA ASP A 265 8.42 -23.57 14.94
C ASP A 265 8.82 -23.29 13.48
N SER A 266 8.21 -24.01 12.54
CA SER A 266 8.40 -23.78 11.10
C SER A 266 8.02 -22.33 10.72
N PRO A 267 8.80 -21.66 9.86
CA PRO A 267 8.47 -20.30 9.43
C PRO A 267 7.08 -20.22 8.79
N PRO A 268 6.26 -19.22 9.16
CA PRO A 268 4.98 -18.99 8.50
C PRO A 268 5.20 -18.48 7.07
N VAL A 269 4.20 -18.64 6.19
CA VAL A 269 4.25 -18.10 4.83
C VAL A 269 4.20 -16.56 4.85
N TYR A 270 3.34 -16.02 5.69
CA TYR A 270 3.12 -14.59 5.85
C TYR A 270 3.19 -14.20 7.32
N ALA A 271 3.80 -13.05 7.59
CA ALA A 271 3.89 -12.43 8.90
C ALA A 271 2.57 -11.73 9.23
N VAL A 272 1.95 -11.11 8.21
CA VAL A 272 0.58 -10.58 8.27
C VAL A 272 -0.16 -11.10 7.05
N ASP A 273 -1.27 -11.80 7.26
CA ASP A 273 -2.15 -12.31 6.20
C ASP A 273 -3.59 -11.85 6.44
N SER A 274 -4.06 -10.90 5.64
CA SER A 274 -5.44 -10.42 5.69
C SER A 274 -6.26 -10.98 4.53
N THR A 275 -7.43 -11.55 4.84
CA THR A 275 -8.45 -11.92 3.85
C THR A 275 -9.28 -10.71 3.46
N ALA A 276 -10.10 -10.82 2.42
CA ALA A 276 -11.04 -9.76 2.04
C ALA A 276 -12.08 -9.44 3.13
N LEU A 277 -12.27 -10.33 4.13
CA LEU A 277 -13.15 -10.12 5.28
C LEU A 277 -12.44 -9.46 6.46
N GLY A 278 -11.10 -9.42 6.47
CA GLY A 278 -10.30 -8.92 7.57
C GLY A 278 -9.70 -7.55 7.28
N GLY A 279 -10.40 -6.48 7.65
CA GLY A 279 -9.93 -5.10 7.53
C GLY A 279 -9.29 -4.54 8.82
N MET A 280 -8.67 -3.36 8.68
CA MET A 280 -8.11 -2.60 9.80
C MET A 280 -8.57 -1.15 9.75
N TYR A 281 -9.28 -0.72 10.78
CA TYR A 281 -9.85 0.62 10.88
C TYR A 281 -9.36 1.27 12.16
N ALA A 282 -8.44 2.22 12.04
CA ALA A 282 -7.92 2.93 13.20
C ALA A 282 -7.56 4.39 12.93
N GLY A 283 -7.40 5.20 13.97
CA GLY A 283 -6.87 6.56 13.81
C GLY A 283 -5.42 6.57 13.27
N ARG A 284 -4.61 5.58 13.66
CA ARG A 284 -3.24 5.33 13.16
C ARG A 284 -3.01 3.83 13.05
N ILE A 285 -2.34 3.38 11.99
CA ILE A 285 -1.97 1.97 11.78
C ILE A 285 -0.46 1.86 11.55
N GLN A 286 0.19 0.97 12.28
CA GLN A 286 1.60 0.63 12.12
C GLN A 286 1.78 -0.89 12.03
N LEU A 287 2.45 -1.37 10.99
CA LEU A 287 2.77 -2.78 10.77
C LEU A 287 4.29 -2.91 10.63
N THR A 288 4.90 -3.78 11.44
CA THR A 288 6.34 -4.06 11.40
C THR A 288 6.57 -5.56 11.32
N ALA A 289 6.92 -6.06 10.14
CA ALA A 289 7.28 -7.45 9.91
C ALA A 289 8.80 -7.58 9.77
N THR A 290 9.43 -8.36 10.65
CA THR A 290 10.88 -8.37 10.83
C THR A 290 11.57 -9.64 10.35
N GLU A 291 10.83 -10.72 10.18
CA GLU A 291 11.40 -12.01 9.78
C GLU A 291 11.68 -12.01 8.27
N ALA A 292 12.96 -12.10 7.90
CA ALA A 292 13.38 -12.11 6.50
C ALA A 292 12.76 -13.30 5.75
N GLY A 293 12.27 -13.03 4.53
CA GLY A 293 11.61 -14.05 3.69
C GLY A 293 10.15 -14.33 4.05
N VAL A 294 9.65 -13.84 5.19
CA VAL A 294 8.25 -13.98 5.59
C VAL A 294 7.48 -12.71 5.21
N GLY A 295 6.56 -12.82 4.25
CA GLY A 295 5.93 -11.66 3.60
C GLY A 295 4.73 -11.06 4.35
N VAL A 296 4.18 -9.98 3.79
CA VAL A 296 2.90 -9.39 4.20
C VAL A 296 1.95 -9.46 3.03
N ARG A 297 0.75 -10.00 3.24
CA ARG A 297 -0.34 -9.98 2.27
C ARG A 297 -1.57 -9.31 2.86
N MET A 298 -2.13 -8.33 2.16
CA MET A 298 -3.33 -7.61 2.58
C MET A 298 -4.38 -7.60 1.48
N LEU A 299 -5.46 -8.34 1.71
CA LEU A 299 -6.63 -8.38 0.82
C LEU A 299 -7.81 -7.57 1.37
N GLY A 300 -7.91 -7.40 2.70
CA GLY A 300 -8.91 -6.57 3.36
C GLY A 300 -8.50 -5.11 3.47
N ASP A 301 -9.48 -4.21 3.51
CA ASP A 301 -9.25 -2.77 3.50
C ASP A 301 -8.55 -2.26 4.77
N ALA A 302 -7.76 -1.20 4.63
CA ALA A 302 -7.11 -0.53 5.74
C ALA A 302 -7.37 0.98 5.70
N ALA A 303 -7.82 1.55 6.82
CA ALA A 303 -8.11 2.98 6.94
C ALA A 303 -7.50 3.57 8.21
N ALA A 304 -6.50 4.44 8.02
CA ALA A 304 -5.92 5.29 9.05
C ALA A 304 -6.66 6.66 9.09
N SER A 305 -7.74 6.75 9.86
CA SER A 305 -8.73 7.83 9.78
C SER A 305 -8.29 9.19 10.36
N ALA A 306 -7.21 9.25 11.15
CA ALA A 306 -6.77 10.48 11.81
C ALA A 306 -5.30 10.86 11.52
N LYS A 307 -4.43 9.88 11.28
CA LYS A 307 -2.98 10.06 11.09
C LYS A 307 -2.48 9.23 9.90
N ASP A 308 -1.39 8.52 10.10
CA ASP A 308 -0.63 7.85 9.06
C ASP A 308 -0.90 6.34 9.07
N PHE A 309 -0.70 5.73 7.90
CA PHE A 309 -0.49 4.30 7.74
C PHE A 309 1.00 4.04 7.49
N VAL A 310 1.61 3.17 8.29
CA VAL A 310 3.03 2.79 8.13
C VAL A 310 3.15 1.27 8.08
N LEU A 311 3.81 0.75 7.06
CA LEU A 311 4.14 -0.66 6.90
C LEU A 311 5.62 -0.82 6.57
N SER A 312 6.34 -1.60 7.36
CA SER A 312 7.69 -2.07 7.03
C SER A 312 7.75 -3.58 7.09
N SER A 313 8.38 -4.20 6.09
CA SER A 313 8.55 -5.65 6.02
C SER A 313 9.97 -6.01 5.61
N ALA A 314 10.58 -6.97 6.32
CA ALA A 314 11.80 -7.66 5.89
C ALA A 314 11.54 -8.72 4.82
N GLY A 315 10.27 -9.10 4.60
CA GLY A 315 9.83 -9.94 3.49
C GLY A 315 9.16 -9.13 2.38
N ASN A 316 8.57 -9.85 1.43
CA ASN A 316 7.81 -9.26 0.33
C ASN A 316 6.50 -8.63 0.85
N ILE A 317 6.00 -7.59 0.17
CA ILE A 317 4.70 -6.95 0.48
C ILE A 317 3.79 -7.11 -0.73
N GLU A 318 2.59 -7.66 -0.52
CA GLU A 318 1.54 -7.82 -1.53
C GLU A 318 0.25 -7.17 -1.03
N LEU A 319 -0.24 -6.16 -1.76
CA LEU A 319 -1.48 -5.46 -1.46
C LEU A 319 -2.45 -5.62 -2.63
N GLN A 320 -3.71 -5.92 -2.32
CA GLN A 320 -4.82 -6.02 -3.28
C GLN A 320 -6.10 -5.30 -2.78
N ASN A 321 -5.93 -4.47 -1.77
CA ASN A 321 -7.00 -3.83 -1.01
C ASN A 321 -7.10 -2.32 -1.27
N ARG A 322 -8.10 -1.68 -0.66
CA ARG A 322 -8.13 -0.21 -0.51
C ARG A 322 -7.42 0.17 0.78
N LEU A 323 -6.44 1.06 0.65
CA LEU A 323 -5.65 1.58 1.75
C LEU A 323 -5.79 3.09 1.77
N SER A 324 -6.23 3.65 2.89
CA SER A 324 -6.39 5.09 3.06
C SER A 324 -5.73 5.60 4.32
N ALA A 325 -5.18 6.81 4.26
CA ALA A 325 -4.67 7.53 5.43
C ALA A 325 -5.04 9.01 5.38
N LYS A 326 -5.41 9.58 6.53
CA LYS A 326 -5.75 11.01 6.63
C LYS A 326 -4.54 11.91 6.39
N ARG A 327 -3.34 11.44 6.74
CA ARG A 327 -2.07 12.12 6.48
C ARG A 327 -1.23 11.32 5.50
N ASP A 328 -0.28 10.51 5.99
CA ASP A 328 0.70 9.86 5.12
C ASP A 328 0.49 8.36 4.98
N ILE A 329 0.88 7.83 3.81
CA ILE A 329 1.12 6.40 3.60
C ILE A 329 2.62 6.19 3.45
N ARG A 330 3.22 5.36 4.30
CA ARG A 330 4.64 4.95 4.18
C ARG A 330 4.74 3.44 4.12
N ILE A 331 5.26 2.92 3.02
CA ILE A 331 5.46 1.47 2.81
C ILE A 331 6.93 1.23 2.47
N ALA A 332 7.57 0.34 3.23
CA ALA A 332 8.97 -0.02 3.08
C ALA A 332 9.14 -1.55 3.00
N GLY A 333 9.34 -2.08 1.80
CA GLY A 333 9.72 -3.47 1.56
C GLY A 333 11.24 -3.59 1.53
N ASN A 334 11.83 -4.33 2.46
CA ASN A 334 13.28 -4.43 2.64
C ASN A 334 13.85 -5.75 2.08
N SER A 335 13.02 -6.55 1.39
CA SER A 335 13.42 -7.80 0.73
C SER A 335 14.12 -7.51 -0.61
N PRO A 336 15.35 -8.01 -0.86
CA PRO A 336 16.11 -7.71 -2.09
C PRO A 336 15.68 -8.53 -3.34
N GLY A 337 14.41 -8.93 -3.46
CA GLY A 337 13.93 -9.81 -4.53
C GLY A 337 13.11 -9.14 -5.64
N THR A 338 12.72 -9.91 -6.66
CA THR A 338 11.93 -9.46 -7.82
C THR A 338 10.45 -9.15 -7.53
N LYS A 339 10.01 -9.35 -6.29
CA LYS A 339 8.66 -9.06 -5.80
C LYS A 339 8.70 -8.44 -4.41
N SER A 340 9.60 -7.47 -4.21
CA SER A 340 9.72 -6.79 -2.91
C SER A 340 8.44 -6.05 -2.55
N LEU A 341 7.82 -5.37 -3.52
CA LEU A 341 6.53 -4.69 -3.37
C LEU A 341 5.64 -4.99 -4.57
N VAL A 342 4.44 -5.51 -4.31
CA VAL A 342 3.42 -5.80 -5.32
C VAL A 342 2.14 -5.08 -4.94
N LEU A 343 1.72 -4.14 -5.79
CA LEU A 343 0.38 -3.55 -5.73
C LEU A 343 -0.44 -4.18 -6.87
N ALA A 344 -1.16 -5.25 -6.53
CA ALA A 344 -2.03 -5.96 -7.46
C ALA A 344 -3.41 -5.35 -7.35
N ASP A 345 -3.69 -4.37 -8.20
CA ASP A 345 -5.01 -3.77 -8.30
C ASP A 345 -5.41 -3.04 -7.00
N ALA A 346 -4.43 -2.65 -6.17
CA ALA A 346 -4.63 -1.94 -4.90
C ALA A 346 -4.88 -0.44 -5.10
N SER A 347 -5.68 0.17 -4.23
CA SER A 347 -5.95 1.61 -4.25
C SER A 347 -5.43 2.27 -2.98
N LEU A 348 -4.34 3.03 -3.09
CA LEU A 348 -3.71 3.78 -2.00
C LEU A 348 -4.09 5.26 -2.11
N THR A 349 -4.71 5.82 -1.07
CA THR A 349 -5.10 7.24 -1.00
C THR A 349 -4.61 7.91 0.27
N SER A 350 -3.77 8.94 0.15
CA SER A 350 -3.28 9.74 1.29
C SER A 350 -3.78 11.18 1.23
N GLY A 351 -4.14 11.72 2.39
CA GLY A 351 -4.51 13.14 2.54
C GLY A 351 -3.30 14.09 2.53
N ARG A 352 -2.08 13.55 2.51
CA ARG A 352 -0.83 14.29 2.36
C ARG A 352 0.16 13.51 1.49
N ASP A 353 1.17 12.85 2.06
CA ASP A 353 2.24 12.27 1.26
C ASP A 353 2.12 10.74 1.15
N THR A 354 2.51 10.19 0.00
CA THR A 354 2.71 8.74 -0.16
C THR A 354 4.16 8.46 -0.49
N ARG A 355 4.81 7.64 0.34
CA ARG A 355 6.18 7.18 0.11
C ARG A 355 6.24 5.66 0.06
N LEU A 356 6.65 5.14 -1.10
CA LEU A 356 6.85 3.73 -1.37
C LEU A 356 8.35 3.48 -1.56
N GLN A 357 8.91 2.56 -0.79
CA GLN A 357 10.31 2.18 -0.85
C GLN A 357 10.40 0.66 -0.95
N ALA A 358 11.14 0.16 -1.93
CA ALA A 358 11.44 -1.25 -2.11
C ALA A 358 12.96 -1.43 -2.28
N ALA A 359 13.54 -2.36 -1.53
CA ALA A 359 14.95 -2.72 -1.66
C ALA A 359 15.19 -3.49 -2.96
N GLY A 360 14.25 -4.37 -3.33
CA GLY A 360 14.17 -5.07 -4.62
C GLY A 360 13.15 -4.44 -5.57
N ASP A 361 12.56 -5.26 -6.44
CA ASP A 361 11.68 -4.79 -7.51
C ASP A 361 10.27 -4.48 -7.03
N THR A 362 9.63 -3.55 -7.74
CA THR A 362 8.23 -3.17 -7.54
C THR A 362 7.41 -3.53 -8.77
N SER A 363 6.28 -4.22 -8.56
CA SER A 363 5.26 -4.47 -9.58
C SER A 363 3.96 -3.76 -9.22
N LEU A 364 3.49 -2.92 -10.13
CA LEU A 364 2.22 -2.22 -10.04
C LEU A 364 1.35 -2.73 -11.19
N ASN A 365 0.23 -3.38 -10.88
CA ASN A 365 -0.70 -3.88 -11.90
C ASN A 365 -2.06 -3.27 -11.62
N GLY A 366 -2.51 -2.34 -12.46
CA GLY A 366 -3.77 -1.66 -12.24
C GLY A 366 -3.76 -0.77 -11.00
N GLY A 367 -4.90 -0.67 -10.33
CA GLY A 367 -5.07 0.04 -9.08
C GLY A 367 -4.75 1.54 -9.16
N ALA A 368 -4.60 2.17 -8.00
CA ALA A 368 -4.35 3.60 -7.89
C ALA A 368 -3.36 3.93 -6.78
N VAL A 369 -2.52 4.95 -6.98
CA VAL A 369 -1.75 5.60 -5.91
C VAL A 369 -2.00 7.09 -6.01
N VAL A 370 -2.78 7.65 -5.08
CA VAL A 370 -3.23 9.05 -5.10
C VAL A 370 -2.77 9.74 -3.81
N ALA A 371 -1.86 10.69 -3.93
CA ALA A 371 -1.40 11.54 -2.83
C ALA A 371 -1.89 12.98 -3.05
N THR A 372 -2.49 13.59 -2.02
CA THR A 372 -2.89 15.01 -2.08
C THR A 372 -1.67 15.95 -2.06
N GLY A 373 -0.58 15.53 -1.43
CA GLY A 373 0.74 16.15 -1.44
C GLY A 373 1.68 15.38 -2.36
N ASP A 374 2.85 15.00 -1.85
CA ASP A 374 3.92 14.41 -2.66
C ASP A 374 3.77 12.90 -2.82
N LEU A 375 4.18 12.37 -3.98
CA LEU A 375 4.33 10.94 -4.24
C LEU A 375 5.79 10.62 -4.54
N ALA A 376 6.38 9.74 -3.73
CA ALA A 376 7.74 9.25 -3.94
C ALA A 376 7.76 7.71 -4.03
N LEU A 377 8.30 7.16 -5.11
CA LEU A 377 8.60 5.74 -5.28
C LEU A 377 10.10 5.54 -5.54
N SER A 378 10.75 4.72 -4.71
CA SER A 378 12.14 4.30 -4.89
C SER A 378 12.24 2.78 -4.86
N THR A 379 12.78 2.16 -5.91
CA THR A 379 12.82 0.70 -6.09
C THR A 379 14.08 0.25 -6.82
N ALA A 380 14.38 -1.05 -6.87
CA ALA A 380 15.43 -1.60 -7.74
C ALA A 380 15.00 -1.49 -9.21
N ALA A 381 14.10 -2.35 -9.69
CA ALA A 381 13.39 -2.20 -10.96
C ALA A 381 11.90 -1.85 -10.76
N LEU A 382 11.25 -1.37 -11.81
CA LEU A 382 9.81 -1.11 -11.84
C LEU A 382 9.15 -1.80 -13.04
N THR A 383 8.04 -2.48 -12.80
CA THR A 383 7.07 -2.85 -13.83
C THR A 383 5.71 -2.29 -13.45
N ASP A 384 5.18 -1.35 -14.24
CA ASP A 384 3.86 -0.75 -14.06
C ASP A 384 2.99 -1.02 -15.28
N ASN A 385 1.98 -1.87 -15.11
CA ASN A 385 1.07 -2.29 -16.19
C ASN A 385 -0.36 -1.88 -15.89
N SER A 386 -1.04 -1.35 -16.89
CA SER A 386 -2.48 -1.13 -16.84
C SER A 386 -3.26 -2.44 -16.78
N THR A 387 -4.42 -2.40 -16.13
CA THR A 387 -5.43 -3.47 -16.18
C THR A 387 -6.78 -2.88 -16.62
N ASP A 388 -7.74 -3.75 -16.94
CA ASP A 388 -9.13 -3.37 -17.22
C ASP A 388 -10.01 -3.37 -15.95
N SER A 389 -9.39 -3.22 -14.78
CA SER A 389 -10.08 -3.23 -13.48
C SER A 389 -11.07 -2.06 -13.37
N ALA A 390 -12.26 -2.34 -12.83
CA ALA A 390 -13.31 -1.35 -12.60
C ALA A 390 -13.07 -0.46 -11.36
N ARG A 391 -11.88 -0.53 -10.73
CA ARG A 391 -11.60 0.28 -9.54
C ARG A 391 -11.56 1.77 -9.86
N GLN A 392 -11.97 2.58 -8.87
CA GLN A 392 -11.87 4.03 -8.98
C GLN A 392 -10.41 4.43 -9.20
N ASN A 393 -10.19 5.36 -10.14
CA ASN A 393 -8.85 5.82 -10.52
C ASN A 393 -7.92 4.68 -10.96
N ASN A 394 -8.46 3.59 -11.50
CA ASN A 394 -7.62 2.51 -12.02
C ASN A 394 -6.56 3.06 -13.00
N ASN A 395 -5.37 2.48 -12.94
CA ASN A 395 -4.20 2.88 -13.73
C ASN A 395 -3.67 4.29 -13.42
N VAL A 396 -4.00 4.90 -12.27
CA VAL A 396 -3.55 6.26 -11.91
C VAL A 396 -2.46 6.23 -10.83
N ARG A 397 -1.41 7.04 -11.03
CA ARG A 397 -0.40 7.44 -10.04
C ARG A 397 -0.40 8.97 -10.03
N SER A 398 -0.84 9.59 -8.93
CA SER A 398 -1.06 11.05 -8.89
C SER A 398 -0.54 11.69 -7.62
N ALA A 399 0.09 12.85 -7.78
CA ALA A 399 0.53 13.73 -6.71
C ALA A 399 -0.09 15.12 -6.88
N GLY A 400 -0.73 15.65 -5.84
CA GLY A 400 -1.11 17.07 -5.78
C GLY A 400 0.07 18.00 -5.52
N GLY A 401 1.22 17.47 -5.09
CA GLY A 401 2.51 18.14 -5.02
C GLY A 401 3.49 17.60 -6.06
N ALA A 402 4.75 17.39 -5.64
CA ALA A 402 5.79 16.82 -6.47
C ALA A 402 5.66 15.29 -6.59
N LEU A 403 6.05 14.76 -7.74
CA LEU A 403 6.16 13.32 -7.96
C LEU A 403 7.63 12.98 -8.22
N THR A 404 8.18 12.03 -7.46
CA THR A 404 9.54 11.50 -7.65
C THR A 404 9.48 10.00 -7.88
N LEU A 405 10.08 9.53 -8.97
CA LEU A 405 10.22 8.11 -9.28
C LEU A 405 11.70 7.78 -9.52
N THR A 406 12.26 6.89 -8.71
CA THR A 406 13.66 6.48 -8.82
C THR A 406 13.79 4.97 -8.90
N THR A 407 14.47 4.48 -9.93
CA THR A 407 14.85 3.07 -10.07
C THR A 407 16.36 2.93 -10.16
N LYS A 408 16.92 1.93 -9.48
CA LYS A 408 18.34 1.58 -9.61
C LYS A 408 18.64 0.85 -10.92
N ASP A 409 17.65 0.13 -11.41
CA ASP A 409 17.67 -0.67 -12.64
C ASP A 409 16.58 -0.18 -13.60
N ASN A 410 16.16 -1.02 -14.54
CA ASN A 410 15.24 -0.62 -15.60
C ASN A 410 13.81 -0.42 -15.09
N ALA A 411 13.07 0.47 -15.76
CA ALA A 411 11.65 0.67 -15.54
C ALA A 411 10.85 0.45 -16.82
N GLY A 412 9.72 -0.27 -16.70
CA GLY A 412 8.68 -0.39 -17.71
C GLY A 412 7.38 0.25 -17.23
N ILE A 413 6.79 1.15 -18.02
CA ILE A 413 5.49 1.78 -17.76
C ILE A 413 4.59 1.55 -18.97
N SER A 414 3.42 0.93 -18.77
CA SER A 414 2.54 0.54 -19.87
C SER A 414 1.08 0.84 -19.54
N GLY A 415 0.46 1.74 -20.32
CA GLY A 415 -0.98 2.06 -20.22
C GLY A 415 -1.42 2.84 -18.98
N THR A 416 -0.51 3.26 -18.11
CA THR A 416 -0.84 3.96 -16.85
C THR A 416 -0.62 5.47 -16.93
N ARG A 417 -1.31 6.21 -16.07
CA ARG A 417 -1.22 7.68 -15.97
C ARG A 417 -0.45 8.09 -14.73
N TRP A 418 0.73 8.67 -14.93
CA TRP A 418 1.52 9.33 -13.90
C TRP A 418 1.30 10.84 -14.00
N SER A 419 0.91 11.49 -12.91
CA SER A 419 0.58 12.92 -12.92
C SER A 419 1.05 13.65 -11.67
N SER A 420 1.52 14.88 -11.85
CA SER A 420 1.92 15.78 -10.76
C SER A 420 1.35 17.17 -10.99
N ALA A 421 0.73 17.76 -9.98
CA ALA A 421 0.36 19.18 -10.02
C ALA A 421 1.58 20.10 -9.74
N GLY A 422 2.68 19.55 -9.21
CA GLY A 422 3.98 20.22 -9.09
C GLY A 422 5.00 19.70 -10.10
N ARG A 423 6.26 19.56 -9.66
CA ARG A 423 7.34 18.98 -10.46
C ARG A 423 7.23 17.46 -10.52
N TRP A 424 7.36 16.90 -11.71
CA TRP A 424 7.56 15.47 -11.90
C TRP A 424 9.03 15.18 -12.24
N GLN A 425 9.67 14.32 -11.45
CA GLN A 425 11.06 13.91 -11.62
C GLN A 425 11.19 12.38 -11.67
N GLY A 426 11.73 11.86 -12.76
CA GLY A 426 12.02 10.44 -12.95
C GLY A 426 13.50 10.20 -13.17
N THR A 427 14.10 9.24 -12.47
CA THR A 427 15.50 8.82 -12.66
C THR A 427 15.58 7.30 -12.71
N PHE A 428 16.13 6.76 -13.79
CA PHE A 428 16.13 5.33 -14.09
C PHE A 428 17.51 4.85 -14.53
N ALA A 429 17.80 3.55 -14.48
CA ALA A 429 18.95 3.04 -15.23
C ALA A 429 18.67 3.08 -16.73
N GLY A 430 17.53 2.54 -17.14
CA GLY A 430 16.93 2.62 -18.47
C GLY A 430 15.42 2.66 -18.35
N LEU A 431 14.74 3.23 -19.34
CA LEU A 431 13.30 3.47 -19.29
C LEU A 431 12.63 3.05 -20.60
N THR A 432 11.59 2.22 -20.48
CA THR A 432 10.65 1.94 -21.57
C THR A 432 9.25 2.35 -21.16
N VAL A 433 8.66 3.27 -21.92
CA VAL A 433 7.27 3.68 -21.78
C VAL A 433 6.52 3.20 -23.01
N SER A 434 5.54 2.32 -22.78
CA SER A 434 4.75 1.66 -23.81
C SER A 434 3.49 2.45 -24.17
N PRO A 435 2.82 2.12 -25.29
CA PRO A 435 1.64 2.87 -25.75
C PRO A 435 0.53 2.97 -24.69
N GLY A 436 -0.17 4.10 -24.69
CA GLY A 436 -1.28 4.38 -23.76
C GLY A 436 -0.83 4.88 -22.38
N ALA A 437 0.46 4.83 -22.06
CA ALA A 437 0.98 5.49 -20.87
C ALA A 437 0.99 7.02 -21.05
N MET A 438 0.63 7.74 -19.98
CA MET A 438 0.59 9.19 -19.94
C MET A 438 1.38 9.69 -18.74
N LEU A 439 2.29 10.62 -18.96
CA LEU A 439 3.13 11.16 -17.92
C LEU A 439 3.06 12.69 -17.95
N THR A 440 2.40 13.29 -16.95
CA THR A 440 2.00 14.69 -17.01
C THR A 440 2.43 15.51 -15.79
N SER A 441 2.74 16.79 -16.01
CA SER A 441 3.09 17.72 -14.95
C SER A 441 2.54 19.13 -15.21
N SER A 442 1.89 19.72 -14.21
CA SER A 442 1.52 21.14 -14.23
C SER A 442 2.69 22.08 -13.90
N GLY A 443 3.81 21.54 -13.42
CA GLY A 443 5.09 22.22 -13.24
C GLY A 443 6.07 21.84 -14.34
N THR A 444 7.27 21.40 -13.96
CA THR A 444 8.28 20.86 -14.88
C THR A 444 8.27 19.33 -14.90
N LEU A 445 8.57 18.76 -16.05
CA LEU A 445 8.77 17.33 -16.24
C LEU A 445 10.23 17.04 -16.59
N ASN A 446 10.98 16.41 -15.68
CA ASN A 446 12.34 15.95 -15.93
C ASN A 446 12.44 14.42 -15.82
N VAL A 447 12.90 13.76 -16.89
CA VAL A 447 13.12 12.31 -16.94
C VAL A 447 14.58 12.07 -17.32
N SER A 448 15.28 11.23 -16.57
CA SER A 448 16.68 10.90 -16.85
C SER A 448 16.96 9.39 -16.82
N THR A 449 17.74 8.86 -17.76
CA THR A 449 18.35 7.53 -17.67
C THR A 449 19.86 7.64 -17.43
N LEU A 450 20.40 6.83 -16.50
CA LEU A 450 21.78 6.94 -16.05
C LEU A 450 22.76 5.98 -16.76
N ARG A 451 22.27 4.92 -17.41
CA ARG A 451 23.11 3.90 -18.05
C ARG A 451 22.58 3.37 -19.39
N GLY A 452 21.27 3.35 -19.58
CA GLY A 452 20.61 2.76 -20.74
C GLY A 452 19.73 3.73 -21.49
N ASP A 453 19.04 3.21 -22.51
CA ASP A 453 18.19 3.98 -23.40
C ASP A 453 16.90 4.47 -22.71
N MET A 454 16.34 5.53 -23.29
CA MET A 454 15.01 6.03 -23.02
C MET A 454 14.13 5.79 -24.25
N THR A 455 13.15 4.90 -24.13
CA THR A 455 12.23 4.54 -25.21
C THR A 455 10.81 4.96 -24.85
N MET A 456 10.20 5.81 -25.68
CA MET A 456 8.82 6.29 -25.56
C MET A 456 8.02 5.79 -26.76
N ASN A 457 7.43 4.60 -26.65
CA ASN A 457 6.66 3.98 -27.73
C ASN A 457 5.23 4.56 -27.74
N SER A 458 5.02 5.69 -28.43
CA SER A 458 3.71 6.38 -28.48
C SER A 458 3.17 6.78 -27.10
N ALA A 459 4.08 7.09 -26.18
CA ALA A 459 3.74 7.58 -24.84
C ALA A 459 3.41 9.08 -24.91
N VAL A 460 2.48 9.53 -24.06
CA VAL A 460 2.13 10.95 -23.94
C VAL A 460 2.88 11.55 -22.77
N LEU A 461 3.77 12.50 -23.05
CA LEU A 461 4.49 13.29 -22.06
C LEU A 461 4.09 14.75 -22.20
N GLN A 462 3.47 15.31 -21.17
CA GLN A 462 2.99 16.69 -21.20
C GLN A 462 3.47 17.48 -19.99
N SER A 463 4.02 18.65 -20.23
CA SER A 463 4.36 19.62 -19.20
C SER A 463 3.73 20.96 -19.47
N ARG A 464 3.26 21.64 -18.42
CA ARG A 464 2.93 23.06 -18.53
C ARG A 464 4.20 23.91 -18.63
N GLY A 465 5.20 23.63 -17.78
CA GLY A 465 6.51 24.26 -17.80
C GLY A 465 7.50 23.50 -18.65
N ASN A 466 8.78 23.53 -18.27
CA ASN A 466 9.85 22.89 -19.02
C ASN A 466 9.72 21.36 -19.01
N LEU A 467 10.05 20.75 -20.15
CA LEU A 467 10.13 19.31 -20.32
C LEU A 467 11.56 18.93 -20.72
N GLN A 468 12.23 18.13 -19.90
CA GLN A 468 13.58 17.64 -20.18
C GLN A 468 13.62 16.11 -20.17
N LEU A 469 14.13 15.54 -21.26
CA LEU A 469 14.51 14.14 -21.37
C LEU A 469 16.03 14.05 -21.51
N ASP A 470 16.68 13.34 -20.60
CA ASP A 470 18.13 13.20 -20.52
C ASP A 470 18.51 11.70 -20.51
N SER A 471 19.14 11.21 -21.56
CA SER A 471 19.47 9.80 -21.72
C SER A 471 20.96 9.59 -21.82
N ALA A 472 21.50 8.76 -20.92
CA ALA A 472 22.87 8.27 -21.03
C ALA A 472 23.10 7.41 -22.29
N GLY A 473 22.03 6.90 -22.90
CA GLY A 473 22.05 6.20 -24.17
C GLY A 473 21.31 6.99 -25.26
N GLN A 474 20.39 6.32 -25.93
CA GLN A 474 19.55 6.88 -26.98
C GLN A 474 18.24 7.42 -26.41
N ILE A 475 17.62 8.38 -27.11
CA ILE A 475 16.18 8.68 -26.97
C ILE A 475 15.47 8.17 -28.21
N ARG A 476 14.47 7.29 -28.04
CA ARG A 476 13.63 6.79 -29.14
C ARG A 476 12.17 7.12 -28.89
N LEU A 477 11.56 7.81 -29.84
CA LEU A 477 10.14 8.15 -29.83
C LEU A 477 9.45 7.38 -30.95
N GLY A 478 8.56 6.47 -30.59
CA GLY A 478 7.82 5.64 -31.52
C GLY A 478 6.75 6.44 -32.27
N LYS A 479 6.34 5.91 -33.42
CA LYS A 479 5.31 6.52 -34.26
C LYS A 479 4.04 6.84 -33.48
N LYS A 480 3.46 8.02 -33.75
CA LYS A 480 2.18 8.46 -33.19
C LYS A 480 1.10 7.39 -33.32
N SER A 481 0.50 6.99 -32.19
CA SER A 481 -0.77 6.26 -32.18
C SER A 481 -1.91 7.27 -32.30
N THR A 482 -2.96 6.95 -33.06
CA THR A 482 -4.00 7.91 -33.47
C THR A 482 -4.57 8.71 -32.29
N GLY A 483 -4.52 10.05 -32.35
CA GLY A 483 -5.30 10.96 -31.49
C GLY A 483 -4.59 11.71 -30.36
N HIS A 484 -3.32 11.41 -30.04
CA HIS A 484 -2.59 12.11 -28.96
C HIS A 484 -1.27 12.73 -29.44
N GLN A 485 -0.85 13.82 -28.79
CA GLN A 485 0.46 14.46 -28.99
C GLN A 485 1.47 13.73 -28.10
N ASP A 486 2.60 13.27 -28.66
CA ASP A 486 3.52 12.40 -27.94
C ASP A 486 4.31 13.19 -26.89
N ILE A 487 5.03 14.25 -27.27
CA ILE A 487 5.78 15.08 -26.32
C ILE A 487 5.42 16.55 -26.49
N GLN A 488 4.96 17.19 -25.40
CA GLN A 488 4.55 18.58 -25.40
C GLN A 488 4.98 19.34 -24.14
N SER A 489 5.64 20.47 -24.34
CA SER A 489 5.61 21.58 -23.39
C SER A 489 4.65 22.66 -23.90
N THR A 490 3.72 23.11 -23.07
CA THR A 490 2.72 24.10 -23.49
C THR A 490 3.17 25.55 -23.29
N HIS A 491 4.03 25.82 -22.29
CA HIS A 491 4.50 27.18 -21.98
C HIS A 491 6.01 27.28 -21.73
N GLY A 492 6.72 26.14 -21.60
CA GLY A 492 8.15 26.11 -21.32
C GLY A 492 8.97 25.60 -22.50
N ASP A 493 10.26 25.45 -22.25
CA ASP A 493 11.20 24.88 -23.21
C ASP A 493 11.18 23.35 -23.16
N LEU A 494 11.57 22.74 -24.27
CA LEU A 494 11.73 21.30 -24.40
C LEU A 494 13.18 20.96 -24.74
N ILE A 495 13.81 20.13 -23.91
CA ILE A 495 15.19 19.70 -24.09
C ILE A 495 15.22 18.17 -24.22
N LEU A 496 15.77 17.67 -25.31
CA LEU A 496 16.09 16.25 -25.48
C LEU A 496 17.60 16.12 -25.59
N HIS A 497 18.20 15.41 -24.64
CA HIS A 497 19.61 15.11 -24.58
C HIS A 497 19.81 13.61 -24.65
N GLY A 498 20.38 13.12 -25.75
CA GLY A 498 20.70 11.71 -25.92
C GLY A 498 22.17 11.56 -26.27
N ASN A 499 22.97 10.96 -25.39
CA ASN A 499 24.41 10.81 -25.60
C ASN A 499 24.74 10.05 -26.91
N HIS A 500 23.90 9.07 -27.26
CA HIS A 500 24.13 8.24 -28.43
C HIS A 500 23.16 8.55 -29.59
N GLY A 501 22.21 9.47 -29.42
CA GLY A 501 21.26 9.80 -30.49
C GLY A 501 19.85 10.10 -30.02
N VAL A 502 19.12 10.74 -30.91
CA VAL A 502 17.70 11.09 -30.75
C VAL A 502 16.96 10.67 -32.01
N HIS A 503 15.99 9.77 -31.87
CA HIS A 503 15.20 9.24 -32.96
C HIS A 503 13.73 9.61 -32.75
N ASN A 504 13.18 10.43 -33.64
CA ASN A 504 11.79 10.86 -33.59
C ASN A 504 10.97 10.29 -34.76
N GLU A 505 10.01 9.42 -34.45
CA GLU A 505 8.95 9.02 -35.37
C GLU A 505 7.57 9.62 -35.00
N GLY A 506 7.51 10.36 -33.89
CA GLY A 506 6.30 10.92 -33.29
C GLY A 506 6.19 12.45 -33.41
N ASP A 507 5.33 13.04 -32.58
CA ASP A 507 5.13 14.50 -32.51
C ASP A 507 5.79 15.11 -31.26
N ILE A 508 6.76 16.01 -31.48
CA ILE A 508 7.43 16.79 -30.44
C ILE A 508 7.05 18.26 -30.60
N SER A 509 6.75 18.92 -29.48
CA SER A 509 6.31 20.31 -29.50
C SER A 509 6.66 21.10 -28.24
N ALA A 510 7.02 22.36 -28.45
CA ALA A 510 7.04 23.37 -27.40
C ALA A 510 6.16 24.53 -27.89
N ASP A 511 4.88 24.58 -27.49
CA ASP A 511 3.88 25.46 -28.13
C ASP A 511 4.25 26.95 -28.08
N LYS A 512 4.97 27.35 -27.03
CA LYS A 512 5.45 28.73 -26.81
C LYS A 512 6.96 28.81 -26.60
N GLY A 513 7.61 27.68 -26.33
CA GLY A 513 9.02 27.64 -25.97
C GLY A 513 9.93 27.24 -27.11
N SER A 514 11.20 27.12 -26.75
CA SER A 514 12.24 26.61 -27.64
C SER A 514 12.36 25.09 -27.53
N ILE A 515 12.85 24.46 -28.60
CA ILE A 515 13.28 23.06 -28.58
C ILE A 515 14.80 23.01 -28.75
N SER A 516 15.48 22.26 -27.88
CA SER A 516 16.91 21.95 -28.01
C SER A 516 17.13 20.44 -28.07
N LEU A 517 17.73 19.97 -29.16
CA LEU A 517 18.15 18.58 -29.36
C LEU A 517 19.67 18.51 -29.29
N LEU A 518 20.16 17.73 -28.33
CA LEU A 518 21.58 17.62 -27.99
C LEU A 518 22.01 16.16 -28.18
N THR A 519 22.88 15.90 -29.16
CA THR A 519 23.44 14.57 -29.43
C THR A 519 24.76 14.68 -30.20
N ASP A 520 25.78 13.91 -29.80
CA ASP A 520 27.05 13.82 -30.52
C ASP A 520 27.05 12.75 -31.64
N GLN A 521 25.96 12.01 -31.79
CA GLN A 521 25.82 10.98 -32.83
C GLN A 521 24.69 11.39 -33.79
N THR A 522 23.60 10.65 -33.82
CA THR A 522 22.57 10.80 -34.85
C THR A 522 21.31 11.46 -34.30
N PHE A 523 20.80 12.47 -35.00
CA PHE A 523 19.42 12.91 -34.91
C PHE A 523 18.66 12.46 -36.16
N THR A 524 17.68 11.56 -36.00
CA THR A 524 16.77 11.19 -37.09
C THR A 524 15.35 11.66 -36.80
N ASN A 525 14.72 12.31 -37.78
CA ASN A 525 13.32 12.72 -37.69
C ASN A 525 12.50 12.22 -38.88
N SER A 526 11.55 11.32 -38.63
CA SER A 526 10.49 10.95 -39.58
C SER A 526 9.10 11.45 -39.13
N GLY A 527 8.99 11.96 -37.89
CA GLY A 527 7.80 12.58 -37.34
C GLY A 527 7.78 14.11 -37.49
N THR A 528 7.13 14.79 -36.55
CA THR A 528 7.05 16.27 -36.49
C THR A 528 7.80 16.80 -35.27
N VAL A 529 8.60 17.85 -35.47
CA VAL A 529 9.14 18.68 -34.39
C VAL A 529 8.68 20.12 -34.63
N HIS A 530 8.02 20.72 -33.64
CA HIS A 530 7.52 22.09 -33.72
C HIS A 530 7.90 22.91 -32.49
N ALA A 531 8.86 23.82 -32.66
CA ALA A 531 9.17 24.83 -31.65
C ALA A 531 8.36 26.11 -31.93
N GLY A 532 7.59 26.58 -30.95
CA GLY A 532 6.88 27.86 -31.04
C GLY A 532 7.82 29.07 -31.06
N SER A 533 9.05 28.89 -30.58
CA SER A 533 10.16 29.86 -30.68
C SER A 533 11.35 29.21 -31.42
N ARG A 534 12.55 29.23 -30.82
CA ARG A 534 13.78 28.72 -31.44
C ARG A 534 13.83 27.18 -31.46
N PHE A 535 14.26 26.62 -32.59
CA PHE A 535 14.64 25.21 -32.67
C PHE A 535 16.15 25.08 -32.85
N THR A 536 16.83 24.36 -31.95
CA THR A 536 18.27 24.11 -32.01
C THR A 536 18.57 22.61 -32.08
N VAL A 537 19.45 22.23 -33.01
CA VAL A 537 20.09 20.91 -33.08
C VAL A 537 21.60 21.11 -33.00
N SER A 538 22.26 20.48 -32.03
CA SER A 538 23.71 20.53 -31.90
C SER A 538 24.27 19.30 -31.18
N GLY A 539 25.58 19.15 -31.22
CA GLY A 539 26.31 18.27 -30.32
C GLY A 539 26.21 18.72 -28.87
N LEU A 540 26.73 17.88 -27.98
CA LEU A 540 26.89 18.17 -26.57
C LEU A 540 27.79 19.40 -26.39
N HIS A 541 27.50 20.21 -25.36
CA HIS A 541 28.22 21.46 -25.10
C HIS A 541 28.28 22.43 -26.31
N ASN A 542 27.21 22.47 -27.12
CA ASN A 542 27.11 23.26 -28.35
C ASN A 542 28.09 22.86 -29.48
N ALA A 543 28.61 21.63 -29.44
CA ALA A 543 29.43 21.06 -30.51
C ALA A 543 28.61 20.80 -31.78
N VAL A 544 29.24 20.17 -32.77
CA VAL A 544 28.60 19.75 -34.02
C VAL A 544 28.04 18.35 -33.79
N ALA A 545 26.74 18.14 -34.03
CA ALA A 545 26.16 16.78 -34.03
C ALA A 545 26.76 15.99 -35.20
N ASP A 546 26.89 14.66 -35.13
CA ASP A 546 27.52 13.93 -36.24
C ASP A 546 26.60 13.87 -37.47
N VAL A 547 25.39 13.33 -37.30
CA VAL A 547 24.44 13.13 -38.39
C VAL A 547 23.08 13.70 -38.03
N MET A 548 22.51 14.46 -38.95
CA MET A 548 21.12 14.90 -38.90
C MET A 548 20.39 14.47 -40.17
N ASP A 549 19.44 13.56 -40.02
CA ASP A 549 18.61 13.05 -41.12
C ASP A 549 17.14 13.39 -40.89
N ASN A 550 16.58 14.21 -41.77
CA ASN A 550 15.18 14.59 -41.75
C ASN A 550 14.42 14.00 -42.94
N SER A 551 13.40 13.20 -42.65
CA SER A 551 12.38 12.75 -43.60
C SER A 551 10.96 13.20 -43.23
N GLY A 552 10.79 13.78 -42.03
CA GLY A 552 9.54 14.35 -41.52
C GLY A 552 9.53 15.89 -41.57
N ARG A 553 8.93 16.51 -40.55
CA ARG A 553 8.76 17.98 -40.47
C ARG A 553 9.54 18.57 -39.30
N LEU A 554 10.34 19.59 -39.58
CA LEU A 554 11.03 20.40 -38.59
C LEU A 554 10.59 21.86 -38.74
N LEU A 555 9.92 22.38 -37.73
CA LEU A 555 9.27 23.69 -37.77
C LEU A 555 9.75 24.55 -36.59
N SER A 556 10.24 25.74 -36.88
CA SER A 556 10.53 26.78 -35.88
C SER A 556 9.66 28.01 -36.13
N GLY A 557 8.99 28.48 -35.08
CA GLY A 557 8.22 29.73 -35.07
C GLY A 557 9.07 30.99 -34.95
N ASP A 558 10.40 30.87 -34.82
CA ASP A 558 11.32 32.00 -34.81
C ASP A 558 12.63 31.66 -35.54
N ALA A 559 13.63 31.14 -34.83
CA ALA A 559 14.95 30.84 -35.37
C ALA A 559 15.24 29.33 -35.40
N LEU A 560 15.77 28.83 -36.52
CA LEU A 560 16.36 27.51 -36.65
C LEU A 560 17.88 27.58 -36.55
N LYS A 561 18.47 26.79 -35.68
CA LYS A 561 19.92 26.65 -35.56
C LYS A 561 20.31 25.18 -35.68
N VAL A 562 21.16 24.86 -36.63
CA VAL A 562 21.64 23.48 -36.84
C VAL A 562 23.16 23.47 -36.91
N ARG A 563 23.76 22.59 -36.10
CA ARG A 563 25.18 22.23 -36.20
C ARG A 563 25.27 20.72 -36.38
N ALA A 564 25.64 20.27 -37.58
CA ALA A 564 25.76 18.85 -37.90
C ALA A 564 26.97 18.59 -38.81
N THR A 565 27.65 17.44 -38.74
CA THR A 565 28.70 17.12 -39.73
C THR A 565 28.03 16.84 -41.06
N SER A 566 27.07 15.90 -41.08
CA SER A 566 26.22 15.62 -42.24
C SER A 566 24.78 16.01 -41.98
N LEU A 567 24.21 16.83 -42.86
CA LEU A 567 22.81 17.23 -42.84
C LEU A 567 22.09 16.74 -44.09
N THR A 568 21.15 15.81 -43.92
CA THR A 568 20.30 15.27 -44.99
C THR A 568 18.86 15.69 -44.77
N ASN A 569 18.25 16.32 -45.77
CA ASN A 569 16.80 16.50 -45.87
C ASN A 569 16.28 15.69 -47.06
N THR A 570 15.58 14.59 -46.80
CA THR A 570 15.12 13.67 -47.85
C THR A 570 13.96 14.27 -48.65
N ALA A 571 13.56 13.63 -49.75
CA ALA A 571 12.51 14.15 -50.64
C ALA A 571 11.15 14.41 -49.95
N SER A 572 10.82 13.68 -48.88
CA SER A 572 9.61 13.91 -48.08
C SER A 572 9.80 14.94 -46.96
N GLY A 573 11.04 15.32 -46.68
CA GLY A 573 11.40 16.17 -45.56
C GLY A 573 11.04 17.64 -45.79
N LEU A 574 10.51 18.27 -44.74
CA LEU A 574 10.32 19.70 -44.65
C LEU A 574 11.14 20.26 -43.48
N ILE A 575 11.93 21.29 -43.76
CA ILE A 575 12.58 22.13 -42.76
C ILE A 575 12.09 23.57 -42.97
N GLN A 576 11.64 24.22 -41.91
CA GLN A 576 11.12 25.59 -41.96
C GLN A 576 11.50 26.38 -40.70
N ALA A 577 11.99 27.60 -40.90
CA ALA A 577 12.04 28.63 -39.86
C ALA A 577 11.18 29.84 -40.28
N ASP A 578 10.60 30.56 -39.32
CA ASP A 578 9.82 31.76 -39.64
C ASP A 578 10.73 32.97 -39.91
N ASN A 579 11.70 33.25 -39.03
CA ASN A 579 12.50 34.48 -39.06
C ASN A 579 13.98 34.30 -39.43
N HIS A 580 14.63 33.20 -39.05
CA HIS A 580 16.08 33.11 -39.17
C HIS A 580 16.57 31.66 -39.22
N SER A 581 17.51 31.35 -40.12
CA SER A 581 18.28 30.09 -40.10
C SER A 581 19.79 30.34 -39.95
N ASP A 582 20.44 29.70 -38.96
CA ASP A 582 21.92 29.60 -38.80
C ASP A 582 22.35 28.13 -38.87
N ILE A 583 22.89 27.73 -40.02
CA ILE A 583 23.22 26.35 -40.35
C ILE A 583 24.72 26.23 -40.53
N ARG A 584 25.33 25.32 -39.77
CA ARG A 584 26.74 24.97 -39.93
C ARG A 584 26.87 23.48 -40.15
N ALA A 585 27.43 23.10 -41.28
CA ALA A 585 27.70 21.70 -41.56
C ALA A 585 28.98 21.43 -42.36
N HIS A 586 29.40 20.17 -42.41
CA HIS A 586 30.40 19.75 -43.39
C HIS A 586 29.72 19.49 -44.74
N SER A 587 28.70 18.63 -44.76
CA SER A 587 27.91 18.33 -45.94
C SER A 587 26.43 18.66 -45.73
N LEU A 588 25.80 19.18 -46.79
CA LEU A 588 24.36 19.39 -46.88
C LEU A 588 23.81 18.71 -48.14
N ASN A 589 22.91 17.75 -47.97
CA ASN A 589 22.13 17.14 -49.05
C ASN A 589 20.63 17.43 -48.87
N ASN A 590 20.09 18.31 -49.71
CA ASN A 590 18.67 18.65 -49.71
C ASN A 590 17.96 18.10 -50.96
N GLN A 591 17.11 17.10 -50.76
CA GLN A 591 16.18 16.58 -51.77
C GLN A 591 14.72 17.00 -51.50
N GLY A 592 14.43 17.47 -50.28
CA GLY A 592 13.10 17.89 -49.85
C GLY A 592 12.85 19.39 -50.00
N THR A 593 12.00 19.92 -49.12
CA THR A 593 11.74 21.36 -49.04
C THR A 593 12.42 21.96 -47.82
N TRP A 594 13.17 23.03 -48.04
CA TRP A 594 13.73 23.86 -46.98
C TRP A 594 13.38 25.32 -47.22
N LEU A 595 12.57 25.88 -46.32
CA LEU A 595 12.27 27.30 -46.20
C LEU A 595 13.13 27.91 -45.07
N LEU A 596 14.21 28.59 -45.44
CA LEU A 596 15.19 29.16 -44.50
C LEU A 596 14.58 30.25 -43.62
N SER A 597 13.75 31.12 -44.22
CA SER A 597 12.91 32.09 -43.52
C SER A 597 11.67 32.42 -44.34
N ASN A 598 10.54 32.61 -43.67
CA ASN A 598 9.24 32.92 -44.26
C ASN A 598 8.82 34.39 -44.09
N GLN A 599 9.62 35.20 -43.38
CA GLN A 599 9.44 36.63 -43.22
C GLN A 599 10.44 37.43 -44.07
N GLY A 600 9.97 38.55 -44.64
CA GLY A 600 10.85 39.44 -45.41
C GLY A 600 11.78 40.23 -44.48
N GLY A 601 13.05 40.39 -44.86
CA GLY A 601 14.06 41.09 -44.05
C GLY A 601 14.83 40.19 -43.06
N ALA A 602 14.50 38.91 -43.00
CA ALA A 602 15.32 37.88 -42.35
C ALA A 602 16.73 37.80 -42.96
N ALA A 603 17.72 37.40 -42.16
CA ALA A 603 19.09 37.15 -42.61
C ALA A 603 19.45 35.70 -42.32
N ASP A 604 19.49 34.85 -43.33
CA ASP A 604 19.83 33.44 -43.20
C ASP A 604 21.31 33.20 -43.51
N HIS A 605 21.93 32.30 -42.75
CA HIS A 605 23.32 31.91 -42.90
C HIS A 605 23.43 30.39 -43.01
N ILE A 606 24.03 29.93 -44.09
CA ILE A 606 24.50 28.55 -44.24
C ILE A 606 26.02 28.62 -44.37
N THR A 607 26.74 27.85 -43.57
CA THR A 607 28.20 27.74 -43.65
C THR A 607 28.55 26.27 -43.80
N LEU A 608 29.15 25.94 -44.95
CA LEU A 608 29.58 24.59 -45.27
C LEU A 608 31.10 24.52 -45.36
N THR A 609 31.69 23.47 -44.80
CA THR A 609 33.14 23.18 -44.96
C THR A 609 33.43 22.14 -46.04
N GLY A 610 32.39 21.51 -46.60
CA GLY A 610 32.47 20.48 -47.62
C GLY A 610 31.42 20.70 -48.72
N THR A 611 30.59 19.68 -48.99
CA THR A 611 29.74 19.64 -50.18
C THR A 611 28.31 20.14 -49.94
N LEU A 612 27.77 20.90 -50.90
CA LEU A 612 26.34 21.16 -51.04
C LEU A 612 25.78 20.36 -52.22
N THR A 613 24.75 19.55 -51.98
CA THR A 613 23.90 18.97 -53.02
C THR A 613 22.47 19.41 -52.78
N ASN A 614 21.85 20.06 -53.76
CA ASN A 614 20.46 20.49 -53.70
C ASN A 614 19.70 19.98 -54.94
N GLY A 615 18.92 18.90 -54.76
CA GLY A 615 17.96 18.41 -55.75
C GLY A 615 16.51 18.83 -55.46
N GLY A 616 16.25 19.39 -54.27
CA GLY A 616 14.94 19.88 -53.85
C GLY A 616 14.82 21.41 -53.83
N THR A 617 13.92 21.91 -52.99
CA THR A 617 13.68 23.36 -52.79
C THR A 617 14.53 23.87 -51.64
N LEU A 618 15.31 24.93 -51.89
CA LEU A 618 15.97 25.74 -50.87
C LEU A 618 15.59 27.20 -51.13
N GLN A 619 14.78 27.78 -50.25
CA GLN A 619 14.18 29.10 -50.45
C GLN A 619 14.29 29.96 -49.19
N SER A 620 14.50 31.26 -49.37
CA SER A 620 14.38 32.28 -48.34
C SER A 620 13.53 33.43 -48.85
N LYS A 621 12.68 33.99 -47.99
CA LYS A 621 12.01 35.28 -48.24
C LYS A 621 12.88 36.48 -47.84
N GLY A 622 13.90 36.24 -47.01
CA GLY A 622 14.89 37.21 -46.58
C GLY A 622 16.16 37.18 -47.44
N ASN A 623 17.20 37.84 -46.92
CA ASN A 623 18.55 37.72 -47.46
C ASN A 623 19.13 36.38 -47.00
N SER A 624 19.80 35.66 -47.89
CA SER A 624 20.53 34.44 -47.55
C SER A 624 22.00 34.56 -47.95
N THR A 625 22.89 34.17 -47.05
CA THR A 625 24.31 33.97 -47.34
C THR A 625 24.61 32.48 -47.25
N LEU A 626 25.21 31.93 -48.30
CA LEU A 626 25.69 30.56 -48.39
C LEU A 626 27.21 30.55 -48.51
#